data_AF-A0A842RDV4-F1
#
_entry.id   AF-A0A842RDV4-F1
#
_cell.length_a   1.000
_cell.length_b   1.000
_cell.length_c   1.000
_cell.angle_alpha   90.00
_cell.angle_beta   90.00
_cell.angle_gamma   90.00
#
_symmetry.space_group_name_H-M   'P 1'
#
loop_
_entity.id
_entity.type
_entity.pdbx_description
1 polymer ?
#
loop_
_entity_poly.entity_id
_entity_poly.type
_entity_poly.pdbx_seq_one_letter_code
_entity_poly.pdbx_strand_id
1 'polypeptide(L)'
;MTLTYHPEIIVIPIHYSEIQISAIDFHKEHSDFIDCLMLSSALHNADFLLTLDKQLVKKVSENWKNKIKKINQDFEVVLWKDRKKIGIS
;
A
#
# COMPACT_ATOMS: atom_id res chain seq x y z
N MET A 1 15.77 -16.27 -9.74
CA MET A 1 15.03 -15.08 -9.26
C MET A 1 15.95 -13.90 -9.46
N THR A 2 15.69 -13.06 -10.46
CA THR A 2 16.58 -11.94 -10.81
C THR A 2 16.11 -10.70 -10.10
N LEU A 3 16.86 -10.26 -9.09
CA LEU A 3 16.67 -8.96 -8.46
C LEU A 3 17.29 -7.92 -9.40
N THR A 4 16.43 -7.08 -9.99
CA THR A 4 16.88 -6.05 -10.94
C THR A 4 16.94 -4.73 -10.17
N TYR A 5 18.14 -4.16 -10.02
CA TYR A 5 18.31 -2.83 -9.46
C TYR A 5 17.99 -1.80 -10.54
N HIS A 6 16.91 -1.05 -10.34
CA HIS A 6 16.59 0.14 -11.12
C HIS A 6 16.93 1.37 -10.26
N PRO A 7 17.57 2.41 -10.79
CA PRO A 7 17.93 3.63 -10.04
C PRO A 7 16.72 4.40 -9.49
N GLU A 8 15.51 4.06 -9.93
CA GLU A 8 14.23 4.62 -9.43
C GLU A 8 13.65 3.81 -8.24
N ILE A 9 14.32 2.73 -7.81
CA ILE A 9 13.87 1.93 -6.67
C ILE A 9 14.34 2.60 -5.38
N ILE A 10 13.38 3.17 -4.65
CA ILE A 10 13.59 3.70 -3.30
C ILE A 10 13.33 2.58 -2.29
N VAL A 11 14.29 2.34 -1.41
CA VAL A 11 14.11 1.40 -0.29
C VAL A 11 13.54 2.17 0.90
N ILE A 12 12.33 1.79 1.33
CA ILE A 12 11.69 2.37 2.51
C ILE A 12 12.07 1.53 3.74
N PRO A 13 12.74 2.10 4.76
CA PRO A 13 13.09 1.36 5.95
C PRO A 13 11.87 0.94 6.79
N ILE A 14 11.75 -0.37 7.04
CA ILE A 14 10.66 -0.98 7.81
C ILE A 14 10.61 -0.52 9.28
N HIS A 15 11.70 0.04 9.81
CA HIS A 15 11.80 0.43 11.21
C HIS A 15 11.16 1.79 11.52
N TYR A 16 10.60 2.48 10.52
CA TYR A 16 9.81 3.69 10.74
C TYR A 16 8.56 3.37 11.54
N SER A 17 8.38 4.07 12.66
CA SER A 17 7.41 3.70 13.69
C SER A 17 5.97 3.90 13.18
N GLU A 18 5.72 4.94 12.40
CA GLU A 18 4.44 5.22 11.75
C GLU A 18 4.01 4.09 10.80
N ILE A 19 4.97 3.51 10.08
CA ILE A 19 4.73 2.37 9.18
C ILE A 19 4.35 1.14 10.01
N GLN A 20 5.10 0.84 11.06
CA GLN A 20 4.84 -0.32 11.90
C GLN A 20 3.51 -0.21 12.65
N ILE A 21 3.21 0.96 13.24
CA ILE A 21 1.97 1.21 13.97
C ILE A 21 0.77 1.02 13.05
N SER A 22 0.82 1.61 11.85
CA SER A 22 -0.29 1.50 10.90
C SER A 22 -0.45 0.06 10.38
N ALA A 23 0.66 -0.64 10.10
CA ALA A 23 0.64 -2.04 9.69
C ALA A 23 0.02 -2.95 10.77
N ILE A 24 0.37 -2.74 12.04
CA ILE A 24 -0.22 -3.46 13.18
C ILE A 24 -1.72 -3.18 13.27
N ASP A 25 -2.17 -1.94 13.03
CA ASP A 25 -3.60 -1.63 13.08
C ASP A 25 -4.40 -2.29 11.95
N PHE A 26 -3.85 -2.35 10.73
CA PHE A 26 -4.45 -3.12 9.63
C PHE A 26 -4.44 -4.64 9.91
N HIS A 27 -3.38 -5.14 10.55
CA HIS A 27 -3.22 -6.56 10.84
C HIS A 27 -4.31 -7.13 11.77
N LYS A 28 -4.90 -6.29 12.63
CA LYS A 28 -6.05 -6.67 13.46
C LYS A 28 -7.25 -7.17 12.63
N GLU A 29 -7.34 -6.75 11.37
CA GLU A 29 -8.45 -7.07 10.46
C GLU A 29 -7.99 -7.86 9.22
N HIS A 30 -6.68 -8.13 9.09
CA HIS A 30 -6.10 -8.87 7.97
C HIS A 30 -4.87 -9.68 8.39
N SER A 31 -4.97 -10.99 8.25
CA SER A 31 -3.96 -11.93 8.73
C SER A 31 -2.63 -11.87 7.95
N ASP A 32 -2.61 -11.36 6.72
CA ASP A 32 -1.35 -11.20 6.00
C ASP A 32 -0.66 -9.90 6.44
N PHE A 33 0.37 -10.05 7.27
CA PHE A 33 1.13 -8.92 7.77
C PHE A 33 1.95 -8.24 6.68
N ILE A 34 2.40 -8.96 5.65
CA ILE A 34 3.18 -8.37 4.56
C ILE A 34 2.31 -7.43 3.75
N ASP A 35 1.05 -7.79 3.47
CA ASP A 35 0.11 -6.89 2.80
C ASP A 35 -0.17 -5.63 3.65
N CYS A 36 -0.33 -5.80 4.96
CA CYS A 36 -0.51 -4.67 5.88
C CYS A 36 0.71 -3.74 5.88
N LEU A 37 1.91 -4.32 5.83
CA LEU A 37 3.16 -3.58 5.80
C LEU A 37 3.37 -2.86 4.47
N MET A 38 3.09 -3.51 3.34
CA MET A 38 3.17 -2.88 2.02
C MET A 38 2.18 -1.72 1.89
N LEU A 39 0.93 -1.94 2.33
CA LEU A 39 -0.09 -0.89 2.36
C LEU A 39 0.34 0.28 3.23
N SER A 40 0.82 0.00 4.44
CA SER A 40 1.29 1.03 5.37
C SER A 40 2.47 1.81 4.80
N SER A 41 3.46 1.12 4.26
CA SER A 41 4.63 1.75 3.64
C SER A 41 4.23 2.69 2.51
N ALA A 42 3.37 2.23 1.59
CA ALA A 42 2.87 3.05 0.49
C ALA A 42 2.03 4.23 0.99
N LEU A 43 1.15 4.01 1.97
CA LEU A 43 0.25 5.03 2.51
C LEU A 43 1.01 6.26 3.05
N HIS A 44 2.18 6.03 3.66
CA HIS A 44 3.00 7.08 4.26
C HIS A 44 3.99 7.73 3.27
N ASN A 45 4.30 7.08 2.15
CA ASN A 45 5.43 7.48 1.29
C ASN A 45 5.09 7.65 -0.20
N ALA A 46 3.85 7.39 -0.61
CA ALA A 46 3.43 7.43 -2.01
C ALA A 46 2.00 7.97 -2.15
N ASP A 47 1.68 8.39 -3.37
CA ASP A 47 0.33 8.83 -3.74
C ASP A 47 -0.60 7.64 -3.98
N PHE A 48 -0.07 6.52 -4.46
CA PHE A 48 -0.85 5.33 -4.73
C PHE A 48 -0.07 4.03 -4.53
N LEU A 49 -0.78 2.97 -4.17
CA LEU A 49 -0.30 1.59 -4.24
C LEU A 49 -0.88 0.90 -5.48
N LEU A 50 -0.03 0.54 -6.43
CA LEU A 50 -0.41 -0.28 -7.58
C LEU A 50 -0.15 -1.76 -7.28
N THR A 51 -1.19 -2.59 -7.28
CA THR A 51 -1.08 -4.01 -6.89
C THR A 51 -1.81 -4.94 -7.86
N LEU A 52 -1.41 -6.21 -7.91
CA LEU A 52 -2.16 -7.28 -8.58
C LEU A 52 -3.23 -7.90 -7.66
N ASP A 53 -3.17 -7.60 -6.36
CA ASP A 53 -4.04 -8.20 -5.36
C ASP A 53 -5.43 -7.53 -5.35
N LYS A 54 -6.44 -8.29 -5.81
CA LYS A 54 -7.83 -7.86 -5.84
C LYS A 54 -8.48 -7.83 -4.45
N GLN A 55 -8.06 -8.72 -3.55
CA GLN A 55 -8.60 -8.82 -2.20
C GLN A 55 -8.14 -7.64 -1.35
N LEU A 56 -6.89 -7.21 -1.50
CA LEU A 56 -6.36 -6.01 -0.83
C LEU A 56 -7.13 -4.76 -1.27
N VAL A 57 -7.31 -4.55 -2.58
CA VAL A 57 -8.11 -3.42 -3.11
C VAL A 57 -9.53 -3.44 -2.53
N LYS A 58 -10.16 -4.62 -2.48
CA LYS A 58 -11.50 -4.79 -1.92
C LYS A 58 -11.55 -4.41 -0.44
N LYS A 59 -10.64 -4.94 0.39
CA LYS A 59 -10.50 -4.60 1.81
C LYS A 59 -10.31 -3.11 2.05
N VAL A 60 -9.46 -2.46 1.23
CA VAL A 60 -9.25 -1.02 1.28
C VAL A 60 -10.55 -0.27 1.04
N SER A 61 -11.31 -0.65 0.01
CA SER A 61 -12.55 0.02 -0.34
C SER A 61 -13.69 -0.20 0.66
N GLU A 62 -13.77 -1.38 1.28
CA GLU A 62 -14.89 -1.79 2.13
C GLU A 62 -14.64 -1.55 3.63
N ASN A 63 -13.41 -1.82 4.11
CA ASN A 63 -13.10 -1.85 5.53
C ASN A 63 -12.20 -0.68 5.96
N TRP A 64 -11.23 -0.31 5.14
CA TRP A 64 -10.14 0.57 5.59
C TRP A 64 -10.16 1.98 5.04
N LYS A 65 -11.13 2.32 4.19
CA LYS A 65 -11.23 3.63 3.55
C LYS A 65 -11.12 4.79 4.55
N ASN A 66 -11.83 4.72 5.67
CA ASN A 66 -11.80 5.77 6.69
C ASN A 66 -10.46 5.84 7.43
N LYS A 67 -9.81 4.70 7.68
CA LYS A 67 -8.48 4.66 8.33
C LYS A 67 -7.42 5.28 7.43
N ILE A 68 -7.44 4.89 6.16
CA ILE A 68 -6.53 5.39 5.12
C ILE A 68 -6.68 6.91 4.96
N LYS A 69 -7.91 7.41 4.79
CA LYS A 69 -8.15 8.85 4.57
C LYS A 69 -7.80 9.73 5.76
N LYS A 70 -7.67 9.18 6.97
CA LYS A 70 -7.14 9.91 8.15
C LYS A 70 -5.63 10.11 8.10
N ILE A 71 -4.90 9.21 7.44
CA ILE A 71 -3.45 9.24 7.35
C ILE A 71 -3.03 9.99 6.09
N ASN A 72 -3.61 9.64 4.95
CA ASN A 72 -3.36 10.29 3.67
C ASN A 72 -4.69 10.39 2.91
N GLN A 73 -5.22 11.62 2.83
CA GLN A 73 -6.52 11.90 2.22
C GLN A 73 -6.54 11.65 0.72
N ASP A 74 -5.40 11.75 0.04
CA ASP A 74 -5.34 11.61 -1.43
C ASP A 74 -4.84 10.24 -1.85
N PHE A 75 -4.40 9.39 -0.90
CA PHE A 75 -3.93 8.05 -1.18
C PHE A 75 -4.99 7.17 -1.84
N GLU A 76 -4.55 6.42 -2.85
CA GLU A 76 -5.36 5.43 -3.57
C GLU A 76 -4.68 4.07 -3.67
N VAL A 77 -5.49 3.00 -3.73
CA VAL A 77 -5.01 1.65 -4.00
C VAL A 77 -5.64 1.19 -5.31
N VAL A 78 -4.79 0.96 -6.30
CA VAL A 78 -5.17 0.73 -7.69
C VAL A 78 -4.77 -0.69 -8.10
N LEU A 79 -5.68 -1.39 -8.76
CA LEU A 79 -5.37 -2.69 -9.34
C LEU A 79 -4.56 -2.50 -10.64
N TRP A 80 -3.55 -3.33 -10.89
CA TRP A 80 -2.68 -3.22 -12.08
C TRP A 80 -3.45 -3.17 -13.40
N LYS A 81 -4.59 -3.88 -13.50
CA LYS A 81 -5.44 -3.84 -14.69
C LYS A 81 -5.96 -2.43 -15.00
N ASP A 82 -6.06 -1.58 -13.99
CA ASP A 82 -6.58 -0.22 -14.00
C ASP A 82 -5.47 0.85 -14.07
N ARG A 83 -4.20 0.45 -14.22
CA ARG A 83 -3.02 1.34 -14.23
C ARG A 83 -3.09 2.52 -15.22
N LYS A 84 -3.87 2.40 -16.30
CA LYS A 84 -4.09 3.49 -17.26
C LYS A 84 -4.78 4.71 -16.61
N LYS A 85 -5.54 4.52 -15.53
CA LYS A 85 -6.19 5.60 -14.78
C LYS A 85 -5.18 6.52 -14.08
N ILE A 86 -3.98 6.01 -13.80
CA ILE A 86 -2.90 6.72 -13.12
C ILE A 86 -1.73 7.03 -14.07
N GLY A 87 -1.98 7.04 -15.38
CA GLY A 87 -1.00 7.45 -16.39
C GLY A 87 0.09 6.43 -16.71
N ILE A 88 -0.02 5.19 -16.21
CA ILE A 88 0.95 4.12 -16.48
C ILE A 88 0.44 3.30 -17.69
N SER A 89 1.22 3.27 -18.76
CA SER A 89 0.92 2.56 -20.03
C SER A 89 1.25 1.07 -19.95
#